data_AF-A0A7V9Z191-F1
#
_entry.id   AF-A0A7V9Z191-F1
#
_cell.length_a   1.000
_cell.length_b   1.000
_cell.length_c   1.000
_cell.angle_alpha   90.00
_cell.angle_beta   90.00
_cell.angle_gamma   90.00
#
_symmetry.space_group_name_H-M   'P 1'
#
loop_
_entity.id
_entity.type
_entity.pdbx_description
1 polymer ?
#
loop_
_entity_poly.entity_id
_entity_poly.type
_entity_poly.pdbx_seq_one_letter_code
_entity_poly.pdbx_strand_id
1 'polypeptide(L)' 'MELTNKGVEKYQSVNFPNIVLNKRENGSGFLEGKISKHDINFFSDYFITYGKDAIIKKPFELIKCMKEKLNKILNQYN' A
#
# COMPACT_ATOMS: atom_id res chain seq x y z
N MET A 1 -0.49 7.36 -0.50
CA MET A 1 0.51 6.28 -0.67
C MET A 1 1.23 6.51 -1.98
N GLU A 2 2.53 6.29 -2.07
CA GLU A 2 3.26 6.44 -3.34
C GLU A 2 3.35 5.09 -4.06
N LEU A 3 3.20 5.08 -5.38
CA LEU A 3 3.26 3.90 -6.23
C LEU A 3 4.27 4.10 -7.36
N THR A 4 5.02 3.04 -7.69
CA THR A 4 5.81 2.97 -8.93
C THR A 4 4.90 2.68 -10.13
N ASN A 5 5.44 2.68 -11.35
CA ASN A 5 4.68 2.32 -12.56
C ASN A 5 4.03 0.93 -12.42
N LYS A 6 4.79 -0.06 -11.92
CA LYS A 6 4.28 -1.41 -11.65
C LYS A 6 3.20 -1.42 -10.56
N GLY A 7 3.36 -0.60 -9.53
CA GLY A 7 2.34 -0.44 -8.49
C GLY A 7 1.05 0.15 -9.04
N VAL A 8 1.16 1.13 -9.93
CA VAL A 8 0.02 1.75 -10.63
C VAL A 8 -0.71 0.74 -11.51
N GLU A 9 0.01 -0.08 -12.28
CA GLU A 9 -0.59 -1.16 -13.09
C GLU A 9 -1.33 -2.17 -12.22
N LYS A 10 -0.69 -2.63 -11.14
CA LYS A 10 -1.28 -3.60 -10.20
C LYS A 10 -2.56 -3.06 -9.55
N TYR A 11 -2.60 -1.77 -9.21
CA TYR A 11 -3.77 -1.15 -8.60
C TYR A 11 -4.96 -1.00 -9.55
N GLN A 12 -4.74 -0.85 -10.86
CA GLN A 12 -5.83 -0.61 -11.83
C GLN A 12 -6.89 -1.73 -11.88
N SER A 13 -6.58 -2.92 -11.36
CA SER A 13 -7.52 -4.04 -11.27
C SER A 13 -8.43 -3.99 -10.05
N VAL A 14 -8.28 -3.00 -9.17
CA VAL A 14 -8.98 -2.92 -7.89
C VAL A 14 -9.68 -1.56 -7.75
N ASN A 15 -10.92 -1.58 -7.27
CA ASN A 15 -11.70 -0.37 -7.02
C ASN A 15 -12.03 -0.24 -5.53
N PHE A 16 -11.38 0.69 -4.83
CA PHE A 16 -11.71 1.04 -3.45
C PHE A 16 -12.52 2.35 -3.45
N PRO A 17 -13.76 2.36 -2.93
CA PRO A 17 -14.68 3.48 -3.09
C PRO A 17 -14.18 4.81 -2.49
N ASN A 18 -13.29 4.74 -1.49
CA ASN A 18 -12.77 5.91 -0.78
C ASN A 18 -11.30 6.22 -1.09
N ILE A 19 -10.74 5.62 -2.15
CA ILE A 19 -9.35 5.82 -2.55
C ILE A 19 -9.29 6.11 -4.04
N VAL A 20 -8.69 7.23 -4.37
CA VAL A 20 -8.48 7.70 -5.74
C VAL A 20 -7.02 7.47 -6.11
N LEU A 21 -6.79 6.89 -7.29
CA LEU A 21 -5.48 6.79 -7.89
C LEU A 21 -5.20 8.02 -8.76
N ASN A 22 -4.20 8.80 -8.38
CA ASN A 22 -3.67 9.91 -9.17
C ASN A 22 -2.41 9.47 -9.91
N LYS A 23 -2.48 9.38 -11.24
CA LYS A 23 -1.34 9.01 -12.10
C LYS A 23 -0.52 10.24 -12.47
N ARG A 24 0.79 10.10 -12.53
CA ARG A 24 1.75 11.10 -13.03
C ARG A 24 2.15 10.75 -14.47
N GLU A 25 2.65 11.73 -15.21
CA GLU A 25 3.07 11.56 -16.62
C GLU A 25 4.16 10.48 -16.80
N ASN A 26 5.03 10.31 -15.81
CA ASN A 26 6.09 9.30 -15.83
C ASN A 26 5.60 7.86 -15.55
N GLY A 27 4.29 7.65 -15.41
CA GLY A 27 3.66 6.36 -15.14
C GLY A 27 3.55 5.99 -13.65
N SER A 28 4.24 6.70 -12.76
CA SER A 28 4.10 6.53 -11.31
C SER A 28 2.81 7.18 -10.83
N GLY A 29 2.48 7.03 -9.55
CA GLY A 29 1.27 7.65 -9.03
C GLY A 29 1.22 7.67 -7.53
N PHE A 30 0.13 8.22 -7.02
CA PHE A 30 -0.16 8.14 -5.60
C PHE A 30 -1.64 7.87 -5.36
N LEU A 31 -1.91 7.15 -4.28
CA LEU A 31 -3.24 6.92 -3.76
C LEU A 31 -3.57 7.99 -2.72
N GLU A 32 -4.71 8.65 -2.91
CA GLU A 32 -5.27 9.62 -1.99
C GLU A 32 -6.65 9.16 -1.54
N GLY A 33 -6.93 9.24 -0.24
CA GLY A 33 -8.16 8.72 0.31
C GLY A 33 -8.13 8.56 1.82
N LYS A 34 -9.24 8.06 2.36
CA LYS A 34 -9.37 7.76 3.79
C LYS A 34 -9.35 6.25 3.99
N ILE A 35 -8.52 5.81 4.94
CA ILE A 35 -8.48 4.43 5.41
C ILE A 35 -9.05 4.42 6.82
N SER A 36 -10.08 3.60 7.06
CA SER A 36 -10.62 3.39 8.40
C SER A 36 -9.59 2.65 9.26
N LYS A 37 -9.59 2.91 10.57
CA LYS A 37 -8.74 2.15 11.51
C LYS A 37 -9.06 0.65 11.49
N HIS A 38 -10.31 0.29 11.20
CA HIS A 38 -10.74 -1.11 11.09
C HIS A 38 -10.14 -1.82 9.86
N ASP A 39 -9.76 -1.08 8.82
CA ASP A 39 -9.26 -1.65 7.57
C ASP A 39 -7.73 -1.74 7.54
N ILE A 40 -7.03 -1.30 8.58
CA ILE A 40 -5.55 -1.25 8.62
C ILE A 40 -4.93 -2.63 8.37
N ASN A 41 -5.50 -3.68 8.97
CA ASN A 41 -5.04 -5.05 8.75
C ASN A 41 -5.21 -5.48 7.30
N PHE A 42 -6.38 -5.24 6.71
CA PHE A 42 -6.65 -5.55 5.31
C PHE A 42 -5.68 -4.82 4.36
N PHE A 43 -5.53 -3.50 4.52
CA PHE A 43 -4.65 -2.72 3.65
C PHE A 43 -3.19 -3.09 3.82
N SER A 44 -2.74 -3.41 5.03
CA SER A 44 -1.36 -3.88 5.22
C SER A 44 -1.12 -5.20 4.49
N ASP A 45 -2.01 -6.18 4.57
CA ASP A 45 -1.88 -7.44 3.80
C ASP A 45 -1.89 -7.19 2.30
N TYR A 46 -2.83 -6.35 1.85
CA TYR A 46 -2.94 -5.97 0.45
C TYR A 46 -1.64 -5.36 -0.08
N PHE A 47 -1.09 -4.35 0.61
CA PHE A 47 0.12 -3.65 0.17
C PHE A 47 1.41 -4.43 0.42
N ILE A 48 1.42 -5.46 1.28
CA ILE A 48 2.56 -6.39 1.36
C ILE A 48 2.78 -7.04 0.00
N THR A 49 1.70 -7.42 -0.70
CA THR A 49 1.81 -8.04 -2.02
C THR A 49 2.43 -7.11 -3.07
N TYR A 50 2.47 -5.80 -2.83
CA TYR A 50 3.12 -4.83 -3.71
C TYR A 50 4.64 -4.75 -3.48
N GLY A 51 5.13 -5.24 -2.34
CA GLY A 51 6.54 -5.14 -1.98
C GLY A 51 7.05 -3.70 -2.10
N LYS A 52 8.10 -3.51 -2.89
CA LYS A 52 8.72 -2.20 -3.12
C LYS A 52 7.91 -1.25 -4.01
N ASP A 53 6.87 -1.74 -4.69
CA ASP A 53 6.09 -0.96 -5.66
C ASP A 53 5.00 -0.10 -5.01
N ALA A 54 4.82 -0.20 -3.69
CA ALA A 54 3.97 0.67 -2.88
C ALA A 54 4.69 1.16 -1.62
N ILE A 55 4.68 2.47 -1.39
CA ILE A 55 5.30 3.10 -0.22
C ILE A 55 4.23 3.83 0.60
N ILE A 56 3.96 3.31 1.79
CA ILE A 56 3.00 3.89 2.74
C ILE A 56 3.62 5.14 3.38
N LYS A 57 3.01 6.30 3.15
CA LYS A 57 3.42 7.59 3.77
C LYS A 57 2.55 7.97 4.96
N LYS A 58 1.26 7.60 4.93
CA LYS A 58 0.23 7.81 5.96
C LYS A 58 -0.90 6.78 5.74
N PRO A 59 -1.72 6.47 6.75
CA PRO A 59 -1.60 6.89 8.16
C PRO A 59 -0.47 6.13 8.89
N PHE A 60 -0.06 6.63 10.06
CA PHE A 60 1.04 6.07 10.83
C PHE A 60 0.73 4.63 11.30
N GLU A 61 -0.52 4.36 11.66
CA GLU A 61 -1.00 3.05 12.08
C GLU A 61 -0.79 2.00 10.99
N LEU A 62 -0.98 2.37 9.72
CA LEU A 62 -0.74 1.47 8.59
C LEU A 62 0.75 1.18 8.40
N ILE A 63 1.61 2.19 8.58
CA ILE A 63 3.07 2.01 8.53
C ILE A 63 3.53 1.07 9.64
N LYS A 64 3.02 1.27 10.87
CA LYS A 64 3.35 0.43 12.02
C LYS A 64 2.95 -1.03 11.76
N CYS A 65 1.70 -1.26 11.35
CA CYS A 65 1.19 -2.59 11.05
C CYS A 65 1.99 -3.28 9.92
N MET A 66 2.32 -2.54 8.85
CA MET A 66 3.16 -3.04 7.75
C MET A 66 4.53 -3.50 8.26
N LYS A 67 5.23 -2.68 9.06
CA LYS A 67 6.54 -3.03 9.62
C LYS A 67 6.48 -4.29 10.49
N GLU A 68 5.47 -4.40 11.36
CA GLU A 68 5.28 -5.59 12.20
C GLU A 68 5.11 -6.85 11.36
N LYS A 69 4.30 -6.80 10.30
CA LYS A 69 4.09 -7.94 9.40
C LYS A 69 5.34 -8.30 8.59
N LEU A 70 6.04 -7.30 8.05
CA LEU A 70 7.29 -7.54 7.31
C LEU A 70 8.36 -8.16 8.20
N ASN A 71 8.50 -7.71 9.44
CA ASN A 71 9.42 -8.31 10.41
C ASN A 71 9.04 -9.76 10.72
N LYS A 72 7.74 -10.08 10.88
CA LYS A 72 7.28 -11.46 11.06
C LYS A 72 7.64 -12.35 9.87
N ILE A 73 7.44 -11.85 8.64
CA ILE A 73 7.80 -12.59 7.42
C ILE A 73 9.32 -12.80 7.35
N LEU A 74 10.11 -11.75 7.59
CA LEU A 74 11.57 -11.82 7.58
C LEU A 74 12.09 -12.86 8.59
N ASN A 75 11.51 -12.87 9.78
CA ASN A 75 11.86 -13.82 10.83
C ASN A 75 11.56 -15.30 10.49
N GLN A 76 10.76 -15.60 9.45
CA GLN A 76 10.55 -16.98 8.99
C GLN A 76 11.78 -17.56 8.26
N TYR A 77 12.73 -16.72 7.86
CA TYR A 77 13.93 -17.10 7.12
C TYR A 77 15.22 -16.95 7.95
N ASN A 78 15.08 -16.64 9.24
CA ASN A 78 16.17 -16.63 10.23
C ASN A 78 16.27 -17.99 10.91
#